data_AF-A0A9E5HLN3-F1
#
_entry.id   AF-A0A9E5HLN3-F1
#
_cell.length_a   1.000
_cell.length_b   1.000
_cell.length_c   1.000
_cell.angle_alpha   90.00
_cell.angle_beta   90.00
_cell.angle_gamma   90.00
#
_symmetry.space_group_name_H-M   'P 1'
#
loop_
_entity.id
_entity.type
_entity.pdbx_description
1 polymer ?
#
loop_
_entity_poly.entity_id
_entity_poly.type
_entity_poly.pdbx_seq_one_letter_code
_entity_poly.pdbx_strand_id
1 'polypeptide(L)'
;MSKIIDFRVDPNNYRHWRVDYDGAIANLYMDVDEDGGLFDGYQLKLNSYDLGVDIELNDIVQRMRFEHPEVKVVVMRSAKDKVFCAGANIRMLGGAAHSHKVNFCKFTNETRNAFEAAEEESGQKYIAAVKGACAGGGYELALACNHIMLTDDSQSSVALPEVPLLAVLPGTGGLTRVTDKRKVRRDLADIFCATEEGVKGKRAKDWKLVDDVFKNSVFDEKVVERANEFVAASSKSEVEAGIKLNPLQRKIDENGNVAYSCVEVTIDREGRTAT
;
A
#
# COMPACT_ATOMS: atom_id res chain seq x y z
N MET A 1 -24.11 -17.02 8.57
CA MET A 1 -22.67 -17.18 8.87
C MET A 1 -21.95 -15.99 8.28
N SER A 2 -21.07 -15.31 9.02
CA SER A 2 -20.19 -14.28 8.45
C SER A 2 -19.33 -14.92 7.36
N LYS A 3 -19.25 -14.31 6.18
CA LYS A 3 -18.35 -14.74 5.10
C LYS A 3 -16.92 -14.84 5.66
N ILE A 4 -16.29 -16.01 5.55
CA ILE A 4 -14.88 -16.18 5.91
C ILE A 4 -14.04 -15.38 4.90
N ILE A 5 -13.13 -14.56 5.39
CA ILE A 5 -12.16 -13.84 4.55
C ILE A 5 -11.01 -14.80 4.26
N ASP A 6 -10.80 -15.13 2.99
CA ASP A 6 -9.63 -15.90 2.56
C ASP A 6 -8.51 -14.95 2.16
N PHE A 7 -7.37 -15.05 2.83
CA PHE A 7 -6.17 -14.26 2.54
C PHE A 7 -5.31 -14.88 1.42
N ARG A 8 -5.63 -16.09 0.96
CA ARG A 8 -4.92 -16.71 -0.17
C ARG A 8 -5.37 -16.06 -1.47
N VAL A 9 -4.40 -15.66 -2.27
CA VAL A 9 -4.63 -15.08 -3.60
C VAL A 9 -3.98 -15.96 -4.66
N ASP A 10 -4.58 -15.98 -5.84
CA ASP A 10 -3.95 -16.52 -7.06
C ASP A 10 -3.35 -15.34 -7.83
N PRO A 11 -2.01 -15.30 -8.02
CA PRO A 11 -1.34 -14.21 -8.75
C PRO A 11 -1.83 -14.02 -10.19
N ASN A 12 -2.49 -15.03 -10.78
CA ASN A 12 -3.07 -14.91 -12.12
C ASN A 12 -4.43 -14.18 -12.15
N ASN A 13 -5.01 -13.90 -10.98
CA ASN A 13 -6.38 -13.42 -10.83
C ASN A 13 -6.49 -12.17 -9.94
N TYR A 14 -5.44 -11.37 -9.85
CA TYR A 14 -5.53 -10.06 -9.19
C TYR A 14 -6.57 -9.18 -9.88
N ARG A 15 -7.41 -8.52 -9.07
CA ARG A 15 -8.44 -7.60 -9.55
C ARG A 15 -8.03 -6.14 -9.41
N HIS A 16 -7.09 -5.85 -8.51
CA HIS A 16 -6.84 -4.47 -8.06
C HIS A 16 -5.44 -3.97 -8.37
N TRP A 17 -4.56 -4.87 -8.79
CA TRP A 17 -3.17 -4.57 -9.05
C TRP A 17 -2.69 -5.23 -10.33
N ARG A 18 -1.78 -4.55 -11.02
CA ARG A 18 -1.02 -5.09 -12.14
C ARG A 18 0.47 -4.88 -11.88
N VAL A 19 1.27 -5.90 -12.15
CA VAL A 19 2.73 -5.80 -12.07
C VAL A 19 3.32 -6.02 -13.46
N ASP A 20 4.24 -5.14 -13.84
CA ASP A 20 5.05 -5.28 -15.05
C ASP A 20 6.53 -5.36 -14.65
N TYR A 21 7.18 -6.47 -14.97
CA TYR A 21 8.55 -6.76 -14.59
C TYR A 21 9.49 -6.43 -15.74
N ASP A 22 10.32 -5.40 -15.58
CA ASP A 22 11.33 -4.96 -16.54
C ASP A 22 12.72 -5.09 -15.92
N GLY A 23 13.23 -6.33 -15.93
CA GLY A 23 14.51 -6.69 -15.33
C GLY A 23 14.57 -6.28 -13.85
N ALA A 24 15.46 -5.33 -13.53
CA ALA A 24 15.66 -4.88 -12.15
C ALA A 24 14.55 -3.97 -11.60
N ILE A 25 13.62 -3.54 -12.44
CA ILE A 25 12.52 -2.62 -12.08
C ILE A 25 11.19 -3.34 -12.21
N ALA A 26 10.41 -3.38 -11.13
CA ALA A 26 9.01 -3.78 -11.18
C ALA A 26 8.11 -2.53 -11.15
N ASN A 27 7.28 -2.34 -12.18
CA ASN A 27 6.24 -1.32 -12.18
C ASN A 27 4.96 -1.90 -11.58
N LEU A 28 4.61 -1.45 -10.37
CA LEU A 28 3.42 -1.87 -9.63
C LEU A 28 2.32 -0.83 -9.82
N TYR A 29 1.27 -1.19 -10.56
CA TYR A 29 0.14 -0.33 -10.84
C TYR A 29 -1.05 -0.66 -9.93
N MET A 30 -1.51 0.32 -9.17
CA MET A 30 -2.82 0.28 -8.52
C MET A 30 -3.90 0.56 -9.55
N ASP A 31 -4.74 -0.45 -9.81
CA ASP A 31 -5.87 -0.37 -10.74
C ASP A 31 -7.09 -1.04 -10.11
N VAL A 32 -7.62 -0.42 -9.07
CA VAL A 32 -8.71 -1.02 -8.30
C VAL A 32 -9.94 -1.19 -9.20
N ASP A 33 -10.40 -2.43 -9.32
CA ASP A 33 -11.74 -2.77 -9.81
C ASP A 33 -12.80 -2.19 -8.87
N GLU A 34 -13.60 -1.25 -9.39
CA GLU A 34 -14.61 -0.53 -8.61
C GLU A 34 -15.72 -1.46 -8.08
N ASP A 35 -15.98 -2.57 -8.78
CA ASP A 35 -16.97 -3.59 -8.41
C ASP A 35 -16.32 -4.78 -7.67
N GLY A 36 -15.06 -4.63 -7.27
CA GLY A 36 -14.27 -5.67 -6.60
C GLY A 36 -14.24 -5.63 -5.09
N GLY A 37 -15.22 -4.98 -4.45
CA GLY A 37 -15.32 -4.97 -2.99
C GLY A 37 -15.34 -6.37 -2.37
N LEU A 38 -14.63 -6.54 -1.25
CA LEU A 38 -14.60 -7.78 -0.48
C LEU A 38 -16.00 -8.16 0.07
N PHE A 39 -16.78 -7.11 0.38
CA PHE A 39 -18.16 -7.18 0.82
C PHE A 39 -19.06 -6.34 -0.07
N ASP A 40 -20.34 -6.72 -0.11
CA ASP A 40 -21.35 -5.97 -0.85
C ASP A 40 -21.69 -4.63 -0.16
N GLY A 41 -22.27 -3.71 -0.93
CA GLY A 41 -22.82 -2.45 -0.39
C GLY A 41 -21.97 -1.20 -0.61
N TYR A 42 -20.82 -1.31 -1.28
CA TYR A 42 -20.00 -0.18 -1.71
C TYR A 42 -19.25 -0.49 -3.01
N GLN A 43 -18.82 0.56 -3.71
CA GLN A 43 -17.90 0.49 -4.84
C GLN A 43 -16.57 1.14 -4.47
N LEU A 44 -15.48 0.61 -5.00
CA LEU A 44 -14.10 1.04 -4.76
C LEU A 44 -13.63 2.08 -5.79
N LYS A 45 -14.39 3.16 -5.93
CA LYS A 45 -14.09 4.20 -6.93
C LYS A 45 -12.78 4.91 -6.64
N LEU A 46 -12.19 5.50 -7.69
CA LEU A 46 -11.04 6.41 -7.57
C LEU A 46 -9.82 5.78 -6.87
N ASN A 47 -9.53 4.50 -7.11
CA ASN A 47 -8.48 3.77 -6.38
C ASN A 47 -8.64 3.89 -4.85
N SER A 48 -9.88 3.96 -4.34
CA SER A 48 -10.13 3.71 -2.93
C SER A 48 -10.01 2.22 -2.65
N TYR A 49 -9.62 1.85 -1.43
CA TYR A 49 -9.31 0.45 -1.12
C TYR A 49 -10.05 -0.08 0.10
N ASP A 50 -10.26 -1.39 0.10
CA ASP A 50 -10.69 -2.17 1.26
C ASP A 50 -9.63 -3.23 1.61
N LEU A 51 -9.98 -4.19 2.47
CA LEU A 51 -9.07 -5.26 2.87
C LEU A 51 -8.69 -6.18 1.70
N GLY A 52 -9.57 -6.40 0.71
CA GLY A 52 -9.29 -7.28 -0.43
C GLY A 52 -8.16 -6.73 -1.30
N VAL A 53 -8.20 -5.43 -1.58
CA VAL A 53 -7.12 -4.71 -2.29
C VAL A 53 -5.78 -4.86 -1.57
N ASP A 54 -5.77 -4.83 -0.24
CA ASP A 54 -4.54 -4.93 0.53
C ASP A 54 -4.01 -6.36 0.66
N ILE A 55 -4.91 -7.35 0.67
CA ILE A 55 -4.55 -8.77 0.60
C ILE A 55 -3.76 -9.05 -0.68
N GLU A 56 -4.21 -8.51 -1.83
CA GLU A 56 -3.47 -8.61 -3.09
C GLU A 56 -2.11 -7.90 -3.02
N LEU A 57 -2.07 -6.67 -2.49
CA LEU A 57 -0.82 -5.92 -2.33
C LEU A 57 0.20 -6.70 -1.49
N ASN A 58 -0.25 -7.28 -0.37
CA ASN A 58 0.60 -8.09 0.48
C ASN A 58 1.13 -9.33 -0.25
N ASP A 59 0.29 -10.07 -1.01
CA ASP A 59 0.78 -11.20 -1.81
C ASP A 59 1.83 -10.72 -2.81
N ILE A 60 1.58 -9.65 -3.56
CA ILE A 60 2.52 -9.08 -4.54
C ILE A 60 3.86 -8.72 -3.90
N VAL A 61 3.86 -8.04 -2.75
CA VAL A 61 5.10 -7.71 -2.02
C VAL A 61 5.86 -8.99 -1.66
N GLN A 62 5.17 -10.02 -1.16
CA GLN A 62 5.80 -11.30 -0.84
C GLN A 62 6.33 -12.02 -2.09
N ARG A 63 5.58 -12.05 -3.20
CA ARG A 63 6.06 -12.62 -4.47
C ARG A 63 7.30 -11.91 -4.96
N MET A 64 7.33 -10.57 -4.95
CA MET A 64 8.50 -9.82 -5.37
C MET A 64 9.73 -10.09 -4.50
N ARG A 65 9.55 -10.28 -3.18
CA ARG A 65 10.66 -10.55 -2.27
C ARG A 65 11.24 -11.96 -2.46
N PHE A 66 10.40 -12.95 -2.71
CA PHE A 66 10.82 -14.35 -2.77
C PHE A 66 11.04 -14.86 -4.20
N GLU A 67 10.13 -14.59 -5.12
CA GLU A 67 10.10 -15.18 -6.46
C GLU A 67 10.89 -14.38 -7.51
N HIS A 68 11.13 -13.08 -7.25
CA HIS A 68 11.77 -12.15 -8.19
C HIS A 68 13.13 -11.63 -7.67
N PRO A 69 14.18 -12.47 -7.67
CA PRO A 69 15.51 -12.06 -7.20
C PRO A 69 16.08 -10.90 -8.02
N GLU A 70 15.70 -10.76 -9.29
CA GLU A 70 16.14 -9.71 -10.19
C GLU A 70 15.65 -8.31 -9.78
N VAL A 71 14.48 -8.21 -9.14
CA VAL A 71 13.85 -6.92 -8.83
C VAL A 71 14.60 -6.21 -7.70
N LYS A 72 15.15 -5.04 -8.00
CA LYS A 72 15.86 -4.16 -7.06
C LYS A 72 15.04 -2.92 -6.70
N VAL A 73 14.21 -2.46 -7.62
CA VAL A 73 13.39 -1.26 -7.44
C VAL A 73 11.95 -1.56 -7.83
N VAL A 74 11.00 -1.12 -7.00
CA VAL A 74 9.57 -1.19 -7.28
C VAL A 74 9.04 0.22 -7.44
N VAL A 75 8.47 0.53 -8.60
CA VAL A 75 7.83 1.81 -8.87
C VAL A 75 6.32 1.64 -8.71
N MET A 76 5.77 2.16 -7.63
CA MET A 76 4.34 2.18 -7.36
C MET A 76 3.66 3.36 -8.07
N ARG A 77 2.68 3.05 -8.89
CA ARG A 77 1.97 4.01 -9.77
C ARG A 77 0.47 3.73 -9.70
N SER A 78 -0.33 4.66 -10.22
CA SER A 78 -1.73 4.39 -10.54
C SER A 78 -1.87 4.08 -12.03
N ALA A 79 -2.79 3.17 -12.35
CA ALA A 79 -3.25 2.96 -13.73
C ALA A 79 -4.38 3.95 -14.13
N LYS A 80 -4.84 4.80 -13.21
CA LYS A 80 -5.92 5.77 -13.42
C LYS A 80 -5.35 7.19 -13.52
N ASP A 81 -5.75 7.92 -14.55
CA ASP A 81 -5.12 9.21 -14.93
C ASP A 81 -5.21 10.32 -13.86
N LYS A 82 -6.31 10.36 -13.11
CA LYS A 82 -6.65 11.52 -12.24
C LYS A 82 -6.46 11.28 -10.75
N VAL A 83 -6.11 10.06 -10.36
CA VAL A 83 -6.02 9.67 -8.95
C VAL A 83 -4.91 8.66 -8.78
N PHE A 84 -4.02 8.92 -7.83
CA PHE A 84 -3.07 7.91 -7.37
C PHE A 84 -3.82 6.89 -6.53
N CYS A 85 -4.36 7.34 -5.38
CA CYS A 85 -5.15 6.56 -4.46
C CYS A 85 -5.94 7.52 -3.55
N ALA A 86 -7.25 7.29 -3.43
CA ALA A 86 -8.15 8.09 -2.60
C ALA A 86 -8.21 7.63 -1.13
N GLY A 87 -7.46 6.59 -0.76
CA GLY A 87 -7.41 6.05 0.59
C GLY A 87 -8.44 4.96 0.88
N ALA A 88 -8.57 4.60 2.16
CA ALA A 88 -9.53 3.59 2.59
C ALA A 88 -10.96 4.03 2.24
N ASN A 89 -11.76 3.12 1.69
CA ASN A 89 -13.10 3.44 1.23
C ASN A 89 -14.02 3.85 2.40
N ILE A 90 -14.53 5.08 2.35
CA ILE A 90 -15.33 5.67 3.45
C ILE A 90 -16.64 4.92 3.68
N ARG A 91 -17.29 4.42 2.62
CA ARG A 91 -18.55 3.65 2.77
C ARG A 91 -18.31 2.30 3.43
N MET A 92 -17.22 1.62 3.05
CA MET A 92 -16.76 0.40 3.72
C MET A 92 -16.50 0.69 5.20
N LEU A 93 -15.72 1.73 5.52
CA LEU A 93 -15.44 2.10 6.90
C LEU A 93 -16.70 2.50 7.68
N GLY A 94 -17.66 3.17 7.06
CA GLY A 94 -18.93 3.54 7.69
C GLY A 94 -19.79 2.34 8.06
N GLY A 95 -19.83 1.32 7.20
CA GLY A 95 -20.63 0.10 7.41
C GLY A 95 -19.96 -1.00 8.22
N ALA A 96 -18.64 -0.96 8.39
CA ALA A 96 -17.88 -2.02 9.06
C ALA A 96 -18.07 -2.05 10.59
N ALA A 97 -18.06 -3.25 11.17
CA ALA A 97 -17.97 -3.44 12.61
C ALA A 97 -16.62 -2.97 13.16
N HIS A 98 -16.56 -2.58 14.44
CA HIS A 98 -15.32 -2.10 15.08
C HIS A 98 -14.15 -3.09 14.93
N SER A 99 -14.38 -4.38 15.19
CA SER A 99 -13.36 -5.43 15.04
C SER A 99 -12.81 -5.53 13.62
N HIS A 100 -13.66 -5.34 12.60
CA HIS A 100 -13.22 -5.34 11.21
C HIS A 100 -12.33 -4.13 10.90
N LYS A 101 -12.70 -2.93 11.38
CA LYS A 101 -11.86 -1.73 11.20
C LYS A 101 -10.50 -1.88 11.87
N VAL A 102 -10.45 -2.42 13.08
CA VAL A 102 -9.18 -2.67 13.79
C VAL A 102 -8.33 -3.70 13.04
N ASN A 103 -8.92 -4.80 12.56
CA ASN A 103 -8.21 -5.79 11.76
C ASN A 103 -7.70 -5.20 10.44
N PHE A 104 -8.54 -4.43 9.75
CA PHE A 104 -8.19 -3.72 8.52
C PHE A 104 -6.98 -2.81 8.75
N CYS A 105 -7.01 -1.95 9.78
CA CYS A 105 -5.88 -1.07 10.10
C CYS A 105 -4.63 -1.89 10.45
N LYS A 106 -4.75 -2.97 11.24
CA LYS A 106 -3.60 -3.79 11.60
C LYS A 106 -2.93 -4.42 10.37
N PHE A 107 -3.71 -5.16 9.58
CA PHE A 107 -3.20 -5.86 8.40
C PHE A 107 -2.60 -4.88 7.39
N THR A 108 -3.29 -3.77 7.13
CA THR A 108 -2.77 -2.74 6.22
C THR A 108 -1.47 -2.14 6.76
N ASN A 109 -1.35 -1.81 8.05
CA ASN A 109 -0.08 -1.38 8.64
C ASN A 109 1.05 -2.41 8.42
N GLU A 110 0.78 -3.69 8.63
CA GLU A 110 1.75 -4.78 8.43
C GLU A 110 2.23 -4.85 6.96
N THR A 111 1.32 -4.73 5.98
CA THR A 111 1.68 -4.65 4.56
C THR A 111 2.61 -3.46 4.27
N ARG A 112 2.33 -2.25 4.82
CA ARG A 112 3.22 -1.08 4.64
C ARG A 112 4.58 -1.31 5.28
N ASN A 113 4.61 -1.89 6.48
CA ASN A 113 5.86 -2.21 7.16
C ASN A 113 6.70 -3.20 6.34
N ALA A 114 6.07 -4.18 5.67
CA ALA A 114 6.77 -5.20 4.90
C ALA A 114 7.57 -4.61 3.72
N PHE A 115 6.99 -3.69 2.93
CA PHE A 115 7.74 -3.07 1.83
C PHE A 115 8.65 -1.91 2.28
N GLU A 116 8.36 -1.28 3.41
CA GLU A 116 9.29 -0.32 4.03
C GLU A 116 10.56 -1.00 4.54
N ALA A 117 10.44 -2.19 5.15
CA ALA A 117 11.57 -2.99 5.63
C ALA A 117 12.31 -3.72 4.49
N ALA A 118 11.72 -3.81 3.29
CA ALA A 118 12.28 -4.58 2.18
C ALA A 118 13.65 -4.08 1.69
N GLU A 119 14.01 -2.81 1.94
CA GLU A 119 15.36 -2.31 1.64
C GLU A 119 16.41 -3.03 2.48
N GLU A 120 16.16 -3.17 3.78
CA GLU A 120 17.05 -3.83 4.75
C GLU A 120 16.97 -5.36 4.63
N GLU A 121 15.76 -5.90 4.52
CA GLU A 121 15.52 -7.35 4.59
C GLU A 121 15.68 -8.07 3.24
N SER A 122 15.57 -7.36 2.11
CA SER A 122 15.51 -7.97 0.78
C SER A 122 16.21 -7.14 -0.31
N GLY A 123 16.85 -6.02 0.03
CA GLY A 123 17.55 -5.15 -0.92
C GLY A 123 16.66 -4.45 -1.95
N GLN A 124 15.34 -4.39 -1.71
CA GLN A 124 14.37 -3.78 -2.61
C GLN A 124 14.01 -2.36 -2.14
N LYS A 125 14.08 -1.37 -3.04
CA LYS A 125 13.60 -0.02 -2.78
C LYS A 125 12.29 0.27 -3.49
N TYR A 126 11.40 1.00 -2.84
CA TYR A 126 10.09 1.39 -3.34
C TYR A 126 10.04 2.89 -3.64
N ILE A 127 9.53 3.25 -4.82
CA ILE A 127 9.31 4.63 -5.27
C ILE A 127 7.82 4.81 -5.51
N ALA A 128 7.18 5.79 -4.86
CA ALA A 128 5.84 6.22 -5.20
C ALA A 128 5.90 7.32 -6.28
N ALA A 129 5.42 7.02 -7.48
CA ALA A 129 5.31 7.98 -8.58
C ALA A 129 3.86 8.50 -8.65
N VAL A 130 3.62 9.61 -7.96
CA VAL A 130 2.29 10.17 -7.71
C VAL A 130 1.87 11.12 -8.83
N LYS A 131 0.84 10.69 -9.58
CA LYS A 131 0.00 11.54 -10.44
C LYS A 131 -1.44 11.52 -9.96
N GLY A 132 -2.10 12.67 -10.00
CA GLY A 132 -3.46 12.84 -9.48
C GLY A 132 -3.53 12.93 -7.97
N ALA A 133 -4.76 12.87 -7.43
CA ALA A 133 -4.99 12.94 -5.99
C ALA A 133 -4.39 11.74 -5.23
N CYS A 134 -3.66 12.02 -4.15
CA CYS A 134 -3.07 11.04 -3.24
C CYS A 134 -3.50 11.41 -1.82
N ALA A 135 -4.60 10.83 -1.35
CA ALA A 135 -5.30 11.29 -0.16
C ALA A 135 -5.47 10.19 0.89
N GLY A 136 -5.34 10.58 2.16
CA GLY A 136 -5.48 9.71 3.33
C GLY A 136 -4.60 8.48 3.22
N GLY A 137 -5.23 7.30 3.31
CA GLY A 137 -4.56 6.00 3.11
C GLY A 137 -3.73 5.87 1.82
N GLY A 138 -4.05 6.62 0.76
CA GLY A 138 -3.25 6.68 -0.46
C GLY A 138 -1.91 7.38 -0.28
N TYR A 139 -1.88 8.43 0.54
CA TYR A 139 -0.63 9.05 0.95
C TYR A 139 0.07 8.22 2.03
N GLU A 140 -0.65 7.51 2.91
CA GLU A 140 -0.02 6.56 3.84
C GLU A 140 0.69 5.40 3.13
N LEU A 141 0.17 4.96 1.98
CA LEU A 141 0.83 4.02 1.09
C LEU A 141 2.13 4.62 0.51
N ALA A 142 2.07 5.85 0.00
CA ALA A 142 3.25 6.55 -0.52
C ALA A 142 4.31 6.81 0.57
N LEU A 143 3.88 7.17 1.80
CA LEU A 143 4.74 7.40 2.96
C LEU A 143 5.58 6.19 3.34
N ALA A 144 5.09 4.98 3.10
CA ALA A 144 5.83 3.75 3.37
C ALA A 144 6.92 3.46 2.31
N CYS A 145 6.85 4.07 1.12
CA CYS A 145 7.91 3.96 0.11
C CYS A 145 9.20 4.69 0.56
N ASN A 146 10.34 4.32 -0.01
CA ASN A 146 11.64 4.95 0.27
C ASN A 146 11.72 6.36 -0.35
N HIS A 147 11.05 6.58 -1.49
CA HIS A 147 11.06 7.85 -2.22
C HIS A 147 9.68 8.18 -2.77
N ILE A 148 9.28 9.45 -2.68
CA ILE A 148 7.99 9.94 -3.20
C ILE A 148 8.24 11.04 -4.23
N MET A 149 7.78 10.81 -5.45
CA MET A 149 7.82 11.76 -6.56
C MET A 149 6.41 12.25 -6.85
N LEU A 150 6.21 13.57 -6.92
CA LEU A 150 4.92 14.18 -7.22
C LEU A 150 4.98 14.96 -8.53
N THR A 151 4.01 14.75 -9.41
CA THR A 151 3.90 15.59 -10.61
C THR A 151 3.40 17.00 -10.25
N ASP A 152 3.96 18.01 -10.91
CA ASP A 152 3.57 19.41 -10.79
C ASP A 152 2.57 19.75 -11.89
N ASP A 153 1.30 19.52 -11.57
CA ASP A 153 0.15 19.91 -12.38
C ASP A 153 -0.97 20.47 -11.48
N SER A 154 -2.11 20.82 -12.08
CA SER A 154 -3.22 21.42 -11.35
C SER A 154 -4.01 20.41 -10.50
N GLN A 155 -3.87 19.10 -10.74
CA GLN A 155 -4.70 18.05 -10.15
C GLN A 155 -4.01 17.29 -9.03
N SER A 156 -2.69 17.20 -9.07
CA SER A 156 -1.92 16.31 -8.20
C SER A 156 -1.62 16.95 -6.86
N SER A 157 -1.94 16.24 -5.78
CA SER A 157 -1.73 16.66 -4.39
C SER A 157 -1.49 15.46 -3.50
N VAL A 158 -0.82 15.71 -2.37
CA VAL A 158 -0.80 14.79 -1.22
C VAL A 158 -1.65 15.39 -0.10
N ALA A 159 -2.43 14.58 0.60
CA ALA A 159 -3.35 15.04 1.65
C ALA A 159 -3.56 13.97 2.75
N LEU A 160 -3.82 14.40 3.98
CA LEU A 160 -4.32 13.57 5.09
C LEU A 160 -5.60 14.18 5.67
N PRO A 161 -6.75 14.04 4.99
CA PRO A 161 -7.99 14.73 5.36
C PRO A 161 -8.81 13.96 6.42
N GLU A 162 -8.28 12.91 7.04
CA GLU A 162 -9.01 12.01 7.94
C GLU A 162 -9.63 12.73 9.13
N VAL A 163 -8.93 13.70 9.72
CA VAL A 163 -9.45 14.46 10.87
C VAL A 163 -10.65 15.33 10.46
N PRO A 164 -10.55 16.24 9.46
CA PRO A 164 -11.67 17.10 9.08
C PRO A 164 -12.82 16.34 8.40
N LEU A 165 -12.55 15.33 7.58
CA LEU A 165 -13.61 14.63 6.81
C LEU A 165 -14.26 13.46 7.55
N LEU A 166 -13.50 12.75 8.37
CA LEU A 166 -13.91 11.44 8.91
C LEU A 166 -13.92 11.39 10.45
N ALA A 167 -13.39 12.43 11.11
CA ALA A 167 -13.18 12.45 12.56
C ALA A 167 -12.37 11.24 13.09
N VAL A 168 -11.41 10.78 12.28
CA VAL A 168 -10.44 9.73 12.65
C VAL A 168 -9.02 10.19 12.32
N LEU A 169 -8.03 9.39 12.70
CA LEU A 169 -6.63 9.69 12.40
C LEU A 169 -6.19 8.96 11.11
N PRO A 170 -5.12 9.45 10.45
CA PRO A 170 -4.30 8.67 9.53
C PRO A 170 -3.68 7.47 10.28
N GLY A 171 -4.46 6.40 10.37
CA GLY A 171 -4.24 5.26 11.27
C GLY A 171 -3.40 4.13 10.65
N THR A 172 -3.05 4.25 9.37
CA THR A 172 -2.19 3.31 8.64
C THR A 172 -0.71 3.71 8.73
N GLY A 173 -0.34 4.26 9.89
CA GLY A 173 0.99 4.76 10.21
C GLY A 173 1.30 6.13 9.62
N GLY A 174 0.31 6.84 9.07
CA GLY A 174 0.47 8.14 8.43
C GLY A 174 1.11 9.18 9.32
N LEU A 175 0.55 9.42 10.51
CA LEU A 175 1.10 10.41 11.45
C LEU A 175 2.53 10.05 11.87
N THR A 176 2.78 8.78 12.19
CA THR A 176 4.10 8.29 12.58
C THR A 176 5.11 8.47 11.46
N ARG A 177 4.77 8.16 10.20
CA ARG A 177 5.69 8.37 9.07
C ARG A 177 5.88 9.85 8.77
N VAL A 178 4.85 10.70 8.91
CA VAL A 178 4.98 12.16 8.76
C VAL A 178 5.99 12.73 9.76
N THR A 179 5.95 12.33 11.03
CA THR A 179 6.89 12.84 12.04
C THR A 179 8.22 12.12 12.02
N ASP A 180 8.23 10.79 12.03
CA ASP A 180 9.41 9.99 12.37
C ASP A 180 10.22 9.65 11.12
N LYS A 181 9.58 9.48 9.97
CA LYS A 181 10.27 9.20 8.70
C LYS A 181 10.54 10.48 7.92
N ARG A 182 9.50 11.25 7.61
CA ARG A 182 9.59 12.46 6.78
C ARG A 182 10.17 13.66 7.53
N LYS A 183 10.16 13.63 8.87
CA LYS A 183 10.63 14.72 9.74
C LYS A 183 9.96 16.06 9.41
N VAL A 184 8.66 16.01 9.10
CA VAL A 184 7.83 17.21 8.91
C VAL A 184 7.75 17.95 10.25
N ARG A 185 7.90 19.27 10.22
CA ARG A 185 7.78 20.09 11.43
C ARG A 185 6.36 19.96 11.99
N ARG A 186 6.22 19.78 13.29
CA ARG A 186 4.95 19.36 13.92
C ARG A 186 3.76 20.31 13.65
N ASP A 187 3.99 21.61 13.61
CA ASP A 187 2.99 22.62 13.25
C ASP A 187 2.58 22.56 11.77
N LEU A 188 3.49 22.24 10.86
CA LEU A 188 3.14 21.99 9.45
C LEU A 188 2.37 20.68 9.31
N ALA A 189 2.71 19.65 10.10
CA ALA A 189 1.97 18.40 10.14
C ALA A 189 0.54 18.61 10.66
N ASP A 190 0.34 19.47 11.67
CA ASP A 190 -0.98 19.86 12.17
C ASP A 190 -1.82 20.52 11.06
N ILE A 191 -1.29 21.56 10.40
CA ILE A 191 -1.96 22.22 9.27
C ILE A 191 -2.27 21.20 8.16
N PHE A 192 -1.32 20.33 7.84
CA PHE A 192 -1.47 19.33 6.80
C PHE A 192 -2.60 18.32 7.11
N CYS A 193 -2.74 17.89 8.37
CA CYS A 193 -3.77 16.95 8.80
C CYS A 193 -5.13 17.63 9.09
N ALA A 194 -5.17 18.95 9.15
CA ALA A 194 -6.38 19.75 9.37
C ALA A 194 -6.92 20.40 8.08
N THR A 195 -6.30 20.16 6.92
CA THR A 195 -6.67 20.75 5.63
C THR A 195 -7.05 19.66 4.62
N GLU A 196 -8.25 19.73 4.04
CA GLU A 196 -8.77 18.69 3.15
C GLU A 196 -8.08 18.65 1.79
N GLU A 197 -7.77 19.82 1.23
CA GLU A 197 -7.23 19.97 -0.13
C GLU A 197 -5.76 19.51 -0.25
N GLY A 198 -5.07 19.39 0.88
CA GLY A 198 -3.68 18.98 0.96
C GLY A 198 -2.67 19.97 0.37
N VAL A 199 -1.55 19.43 -0.09
CA VAL A 199 -0.38 20.20 -0.54
C VAL A 199 0.08 19.73 -1.91
N LYS A 200 0.44 20.69 -2.77
CA LYS A 200 0.84 20.48 -4.17
C LYS A 200 2.24 21.00 -4.44
N GLY A 201 2.84 20.48 -5.52
CA GLY A 201 4.03 21.03 -6.16
C GLY A 201 5.16 21.35 -5.17
N LYS A 202 5.86 22.46 -5.40
CA LYS A 202 7.02 22.87 -4.60
C LYS A 202 6.76 22.91 -3.09
N ARG A 203 5.56 23.32 -2.65
CA ARG A 203 5.20 23.36 -1.22
C ARG A 203 5.28 21.98 -0.57
N ALA A 204 4.90 20.91 -1.29
CA ALA A 204 4.98 19.55 -0.78
C ALA A 204 6.43 19.14 -0.50
N LYS A 205 7.35 19.49 -1.40
CA LYS A 205 8.79 19.24 -1.23
C LYS A 205 9.38 20.08 -0.11
N ASP A 206 9.07 21.38 -0.07
CA ASP A 206 9.57 22.30 0.97
C ASP A 206 9.12 21.87 2.38
N TRP A 207 7.94 21.25 2.50
CA TRP A 207 7.41 20.70 3.76
C TRP A 207 7.90 19.29 4.06
N LYS A 208 8.74 18.69 3.20
CA LYS A 208 9.25 17.29 3.28
C LYS A 208 8.18 16.21 3.12
N LEU A 209 7.00 16.56 2.59
CA LEU A 209 5.94 15.60 2.31
C LEU A 209 6.31 14.69 1.12
N VAL A 210 7.03 15.23 0.15
CA VAL A 210 7.57 14.46 -0.98
C VAL A 210 9.05 14.77 -1.18
N ASP A 211 9.75 13.90 -1.90
CA ASP A 211 11.19 14.06 -2.13
C ASP A 211 11.45 14.87 -3.40
N ASP A 212 10.65 14.62 -4.45
CA ASP A 212 10.78 15.30 -5.73
C ASP A 212 9.46 15.80 -6.29
N VAL A 213 9.58 16.87 -7.07
CA VAL A 213 8.48 17.50 -7.80
C VAL A 213 8.99 17.82 -9.20
N PHE A 214 8.28 17.32 -10.22
CA PHE A 214 8.63 17.55 -11.62
C PHE A 214 7.40 17.94 -12.43
N LYS A 215 7.56 18.79 -13.45
CA LYS A 215 6.47 19.12 -14.38
C LYS A 215 5.91 17.85 -15.03
N ASN A 216 4.59 17.80 -15.21
CA ASN A 216 3.92 16.63 -15.79
C ASN A 216 4.49 16.19 -17.15
N SER A 217 4.94 17.14 -17.98
CA SER A 217 5.49 16.85 -19.32
C SER A 217 6.78 16.00 -19.32
N VAL A 218 7.51 15.95 -18.20
CA VAL A 218 8.76 15.18 -18.06
C VAL A 218 8.70 14.18 -16.90
N PHE A 219 7.54 14.04 -16.25
CA PHE A 219 7.44 13.27 -15.01
C PHE A 219 7.75 11.78 -15.23
N ASP A 220 7.22 11.17 -16.30
CA ASP A 220 7.42 9.74 -16.54
C ASP A 220 8.88 9.42 -16.89
N GLU A 221 9.54 10.30 -17.65
CA GLU A 221 10.98 10.21 -17.92
C GLU A 221 11.79 10.29 -16.61
N LYS A 222 11.45 11.23 -15.73
CA LYS A 222 12.12 11.40 -14.44
C LYS A 222 11.91 10.21 -13.50
N VAL A 223 10.75 9.56 -13.54
CA VAL A 223 10.50 8.33 -12.78
C VAL A 223 11.43 7.21 -13.25
N VAL A 224 11.60 7.05 -14.57
CA VAL A 224 12.52 6.05 -15.14
C VAL A 224 13.98 6.38 -14.78
N GLU A 225 14.39 7.64 -14.87
CA GLU A 225 15.72 8.09 -14.45
C GLU A 225 15.99 7.75 -12.98
N ARG A 226 15.06 8.12 -12.08
CA ARG A 226 15.19 7.85 -10.65
C ARG A 226 15.23 6.35 -10.33
N ALA A 227 14.41 5.55 -11.01
CA ALA A 227 14.42 4.10 -10.82
C ALA A 227 15.77 3.49 -11.23
N ASN A 228 16.33 3.93 -12.37
CA ASN A 228 17.64 3.48 -12.82
C ASN A 228 18.79 3.94 -11.90
N GLU A 229 18.71 5.15 -11.33
CA GLU A 229 19.65 5.58 -10.29
C GLU A 229 19.62 4.65 -9.07
N PHE A 230 18.43 4.25 -8.62
CA PHE A 230 18.27 3.35 -7.48
C PHE A 230 18.74 1.93 -7.79
N VAL A 231 18.53 1.46 -9.03
CA VAL A 231 19.10 0.18 -9.52
C VAL A 231 20.63 0.23 -9.49
N ALA A 232 21.23 1.30 -10.04
CA ALA A 232 22.68 1.46 -10.08
C ALA A 232 23.31 1.58 -8.69
N ALA A 233 22.59 2.15 -7.73
CA ALA A 233 23.00 2.27 -6.33
C ALA A 233 22.66 1.04 -5.47
N SER A 234 21.97 0.04 -6.01
CA SER A 234 21.53 -1.12 -5.23
C SER A 234 22.72 -2.02 -4.86
N SER A 235 22.76 -2.42 -3.59
CA SER A 235 23.68 -3.43 -3.07
C SER A 235 23.06 -4.83 -2.99
N LYS A 236 21.84 -5.02 -3.53
CA LYS A 236 21.17 -6.32 -3.54
C LYS A 236 22.04 -7.34 -4.28
N SER A 237 22.28 -8.47 -3.63
CA SER A 237 23.07 -9.56 -4.23
C SER A 237 22.35 -10.16 -5.42
N GLU A 238 23.10 -10.50 -6.47
CA GLU A 238 22.59 -11.28 -7.59
C GLU A 238 22.34 -12.72 -7.15
N VAL A 239 21.12 -13.22 -7.36
CA VAL A 239 20.72 -14.59 -7.04
C VAL A 239 20.13 -15.21 -8.29
N GLU A 240 20.55 -16.43 -8.61
CA GLU A 240 20.20 -17.10 -9.87
C GLU A 240 18.71 -17.46 -9.96
N ALA A 241 18.09 -17.86 -8.84
CA ALA A 241 16.71 -18.31 -8.82
C ALA A 241 15.98 -17.85 -7.54
N GLY A 242 14.74 -17.40 -7.71
CA GLY A 242 13.82 -17.08 -6.62
C GLY A 242 13.26 -18.34 -5.95
N ILE A 243 12.67 -18.14 -4.78
CA ILE A 243 11.95 -19.16 -4.01
C ILE A 243 10.46 -19.07 -4.35
N LYS A 244 9.95 -20.07 -5.06
CA LYS A 244 8.52 -20.16 -5.38
C LYS A 244 7.68 -20.38 -4.12
N LEU A 245 6.70 -19.50 -3.88
CA LEU A 245 5.77 -19.61 -2.76
C LEU A 245 4.57 -20.48 -3.15
N ASN A 246 4.68 -21.79 -2.91
CA ASN A 246 3.61 -22.73 -3.22
C ASN A 246 2.38 -22.54 -2.30
N PRO A 247 1.15 -22.78 -2.79
CA PRO A 247 -0.05 -22.69 -1.96
C PRO A 247 0.00 -23.62 -0.76
N LEU A 248 -0.32 -23.10 0.42
CA LEU A 248 -0.45 -23.89 1.63
C LEU A 248 -1.83 -24.58 1.68
N GLN A 249 -1.79 -25.90 1.89
CA GLN A 249 -3.00 -26.69 2.13
C GLN A 249 -3.44 -26.46 3.57
N ARG A 250 -4.68 -25.99 3.75
CA ARG A 250 -5.30 -25.83 5.05
C ARG A 250 -6.65 -26.53 5.11
N LYS A 251 -6.99 -27.08 6.27
CA LYS A 251 -8.32 -27.59 6.60
C LYS A 251 -8.92 -26.71 7.68
N ILE A 252 -10.18 -26.33 7.50
CA ILE A 252 -10.97 -25.63 8.53
C ILE A 252 -12.12 -26.55 8.90
N ASP A 253 -12.23 -26.91 10.17
CA ASP A 253 -13.33 -27.73 10.66
C ASP A 253 -14.58 -26.91 10.99
N GLU A 254 -15.65 -27.58 11.42
CA GLU A 254 -16.94 -26.94 11.76
C GLU A 254 -16.84 -25.99 12.97
N ASN A 255 -15.86 -26.21 13.85
CA ASN A 255 -15.60 -25.36 15.02
C ASN A 255 -14.72 -24.14 14.66
N GLY A 256 -14.16 -24.12 13.44
CA GLY A 256 -13.27 -23.08 12.95
C GLY A 256 -11.80 -23.31 13.29
N ASN A 257 -11.44 -24.49 13.80
CA ASN A 257 -10.03 -24.85 14.00
C ASN A 257 -9.33 -24.92 12.63
N VAL A 258 -8.07 -24.54 12.60
CA VAL A 258 -7.29 -24.47 11.35
C VAL A 258 -6.10 -25.41 11.44
N ALA A 259 -5.99 -26.33 10.50
CA ALA A 259 -4.86 -27.24 10.39
C ALA A 259 -4.11 -27.02 9.07
N TYR A 260 -2.79 -26.83 9.16
CA TYR A 260 -1.81 -26.88 8.08
C TYR A 260 -1.00 -28.18 8.17
N SER A 261 -0.04 -28.39 7.26
CA SER A 261 0.80 -29.60 7.30
C SER A 261 1.64 -29.74 8.57
N CYS A 262 2.04 -28.63 9.20
CA CYS A 262 2.98 -28.62 10.33
C CYS A 262 2.49 -27.82 11.55
N VAL A 263 1.33 -27.17 11.45
CA VAL A 263 0.79 -26.26 12.48
C VAL A 263 -0.71 -26.45 12.56
N GLU A 264 -1.22 -26.58 13.77
CA GLU A 264 -2.64 -26.62 14.07
C GLU A 264 -2.98 -25.48 15.03
N VAL A 265 -4.16 -24.90 14.86
CA VAL A 265 -4.69 -23.85 15.73
C VAL A 265 -6.10 -24.24 16.14
N THR A 266 -6.28 -24.44 17.44
CA THR A 266 -7.58 -24.69 18.07
C THR A 266 -8.17 -23.36 18.53
N ILE A 267 -9.43 -23.09 18.18
CA ILE A 267 -10.12 -21.83 18.51
C ILE A 267 -11.21 -22.10 19.54
N ASP A 268 -11.08 -21.54 20.74
CA ASP A 268 -12.15 -21.46 21.74
C ASP A 268 -12.78 -20.06 21.70
N ARG A 269 -13.97 -19.97 21.11
CA ARG A 269 -14.70 -18.71 20.97
C ARG A 269 -15.30 -18.22 22.28
N GLU A 270 -15.71 -19.13 23.17
CA GLU A 270 -16.25 -18.76 24.47
C GLU A 270 -15.15 -18.23 25.38
N GLY A 271 -14.01 -18.94 25.43
CA GLY A 271 -12.81 -18.53 26.16
C GLY A 271 -12.02 -17.39 25.52
N ARG A 272 -12.31 -17.04 24.25
CA ARG A 272 -11.60 -16.03 23.44
C ARG A 272 -10.09 -16.33 23.33
N THR A 273 -9.73 -17.60 23.18
CA THR A 273 -8.35 -18.07 23.06
C THR A 273 -8.12 -18.84 21.76
N ALA A 274 -6.86 -18.87 21.33
CA ALA A 274 -6.39 -19.74 20.27
C ALA A 274 -5.08 -20.39 20.72
N THR A 275 -4.94 -21.70 20.53
CA THR A 275 -3.78 -22.52 20.96
C THR A 275 -3.27 -23.39 19.85
#